data_AF-A0A1I7H098-F1
#
_entry.id   AF-A0A1I7H098-F1
#
_cell.length_a   1.000
_cell.length_b   1.000
_cell.length_c   1.000
_cell.angle_alpha   90.00
_cell.angle_beta   90.00
_cell.angle_gamma   90.00
#
_symmetry.space_group_name_H-M   'P 1'
#
loop_
_entity.id
_entity.type
_entity.pdbx_description
1 polymer ?
#
loop_
_entity_poly.entity_id
_entity_poly.type
_entity_poly.pdbx_seq_one_letter_code
_entity_poly.pdbx_strand_id
1 'polypeptide(L)'
;MDINDATKEYVKRVNSIIIRAFIAIFAIHLICSIAGLHRDENSIRSAILFFIILFSFIFSKSKIYGMTKYLNIIGLMLFSLSYYDYMNMALMLMAGTISLSALYFDEKLFKATFIFANIIELINQYISTERGLVVFIISMVGINLIMIVTFINTKVSSSLVEKSAKEAEKAQKLLNKIEETMNIVEESTLKLDESIRINNKNIHIVSESENNITKSIKETAIGAEEQSNSLEKVNTILDDAKTKFIEAYKGGSL
;
A
#
# COMPACT_ATOMS: atom_id res chain seq x y z
N MET A 1 -4.90 -4.86 1.04
CA MET A 1 -6.04 -4.38 1.84
C MET A 1 -6.99 -3.71 0.88
N ASP A 2 -8.22 -4.20 0.78
CA ASP A 2 -9.20 -3.69 -0.19
C ASP A 2 -9.64 -2.27 0.23
N ILE A 3 -9.91 -1.37 -0.71
CA ILE A 3 -10.29 0.05 -0.44
C ILE A 3 -11.53 0.11 0.47
N ASN A 4 -12.39 -0.88 0.34
CA ASN A 4 -13.55 -1.05 1.21
C ASN A 4 -13.15 -1.29 2.66
N ASP A 5 -12.10 -2.04 2.96
CA ASP A 5 -11.73 -2.34 4.35
C ASP A 5 -11.08 -1.16 5.07
N ALA A 6 -10.26 -0.38 4.36
CA ALA A 6 -9.72 0.88 4.86
C ALA A 6 -10.82 1.89 5.22
N THR A 7 -11.83 2.00 4.36
CA THR A 7 -12.98 2.89 4.57
C THR A 7 -13.80 2.47 5.79
N LYS A 8 -13.99 1.15 5.99
CA LYS A 8 -14.71 0.62 7.15
C LYS A 8 -13.96 0.85 8.45
N GLU A 9 -12.64 0.66 8.45
CA GLU A 9 -11.79 0.92 9.61
C GLU A 9 -11.81 2.40 9.99
N TYR A 10 -11.72 3.29 8.99
CA TYR A 10 -11.86 4.73 9.20
C TYR A 10 -13.19 5.09 9.89
N VAL A 11 -14.32 4.60 9.37
CA VAL A 11 -15.64 4.87 9.95
C VAL A 11 -15.73 4.35 11.40
N LYS A 12 -15.18 3.17 11.69
CA LYS A 12 -15.13 2.64 13.07
C LYS A 12 -14.30 3.54 13.99
N ARG A 13 -13.17 4.05 13.52
CA ARG A 13 -12.31 4.96 14.30
C ARG A 13 -13.05 6.27 14.61
N VAL A 14 -13.69 6.87 13.60
CA VAL A 14 -14.50 8.10 13.77
C VAL A 14 -15.64 7.86 14.78
N ASN A 15 -16.40 6.78 14.61
CA ASN A 15 -17.46 6.40 15.55
C ASN A 15 -16.93 6.26 16.98
N SER A 16 -15.78 5.61 17.18
CA SER A 16 -15.20 5.42 18.50
C SER A 16 -14.81 6.74 19.16
N ILE A 17 -14.25 7.69 18.40
CA ILE A 17 -13.88 9.02 18.91
C ILE A 17 -15.15 9.78 19.32
N ILE A 18 -16.19 9.76 18.49
CA ILE A 18 -17.46 10.45 18.76
C ILE A 18 -18.14 9.88 20.01
N ILE A 19 -18.17 8.56 20.15
CA ILE A 19 -18.76 7.90 21.34
C ILE A 19 -18.01 8.34 22.61
N ARG A 20 -16.68 8.43 22.58
CA ARG A 20 -15.89 8.92 23.73
C ARG A 20 -16.20 10.39 24.07
N ALA A 21 -16.36 11.23 23.04
CA ALA A 21 -16.77 12.63 23.24
C ALA A 21 -18.17 12.72 23.86
N PHE A 22 -19.13 11.92 23.39
CA PHE A 22 -20.46 11.87 23.98
C PHE A 22 -20.44 11.39 25.43
N ILE A 23 -19.61 10.39 25.79
CA ILE A 23 -19.44 9.96 27.18
C ILE A 23 -18.93 11.11 28.05
N ALA A 24 -17.97 11.90 27.57
CA ALA A 24 -17.47 13.06 28.31
C ALA A 24 -18.57 14.11 28.53
N ILE A 25 -19.33 14.45 27.49
CA ILE A 25 -20.46 15.41 27.58
C ILE A 25 -21.55 14.88 28.51
N PHE A 26 -21.87 13.58 28.45
CA PHE A 26 -22.82 12.91 29.33
C PHE A 26 -22.39 13.02 30.79
N ALA A 27 -21.12 12.74 31.09
CA ALA A 27 -20.59 12.86 32.44
C ALA A 27 -20.75 14.29 33.01
N ILE A 28 -20.49 15.31 32.19
CA ILE A 28 -20.68 16.72 32.59
C ILE A 28 -22.14 16.99 32.96
N HIS A 29 -23.10 16.57 32.12
CA HIS A 29 -24.53 16.81 32.38
C HIS A 29 -25.04 16.03 33.59
N LEU A 30 -24.55 14.81 33.78
CA LEU A 30 -24.89 13.98 34.92
C LEU A 30 -24.40 14.63 36.23
N ILE A 31 -23.16 15.12 36.25
CA ILE A 31 -22.61 15.86 37.40
C ILE A 31 -23.42 17.12 37.69
N CYS A 32 -23.74 17.93 36.66
CA CYS A 32 -24.57 19.13 36.84
C CYS A 32 -25.96 18.80 37.41
N SER A 33 -26.59 17.72 36.94
CA SER A 33 -27.89 17.26 37.45
C SER A 33 -27.81 16.81 38.92
N ILE A 34 -26.78 16.03 39.29
CA ILE A 34 -26.56 15.60 40.68
C ILE A 34 -26.26 16.79 41.60
N ALA A 35 -25.53 17.79 41.12
CA ALA A 35 -25.24 19.02 41.85
C ALA A 35 -26.45 19.97 41.98
N GLY A 36 -27.58 19.66 41.34
CA GLY A 36 -28.80 20.46 41.41
C GLY A 36 -28.85 21.67 40.47
N LEU A 37 -27.88 21.82 39.56
CA LEU A 37 -27.87 22.90 38.56
C LEU A 37 -28.79 22.52 37.40
N HIS A 38 -29.87 23.27 37.17
CA HIS A 38 -30.85 22.97 36.10
C HIS A 38 -31.24 21.49 36.06
N ARG A 39 -31.67 20.97 37.23
CA ARG A 39 -31.78 19.54 37.49
C ARG A 39 -32.69 18.84 36.47
N ASP A 40 -33.83 19.42 36.15
CA ASP A 40 -34.81 18.80 35.26
C ASP A 40 -34.30 18.81 33.81
N GLU A 41 -33.78 19.94 33.33
CA GLU A 41 -33.25 20.07 31.97
C GLU A 41 -32.02 19.18 31.75
N ASN A 42 -31.10 19.15 32.71
CA ASN A 42 -29.88 18.33 32.64
C ASN A 42 -30.18 16.83 32.81
N SER A 43 -31.25 16.46 33.51
CA SER A 43 -31.71 15.06 33.58
C SER A 43 -32.23 14.57 32.23
N ILE A 44 -33.05 15.38 31.55
CA ILE A 44 -33.54 15.07 30.19
C ILE A 44 -32.37 14.95 29.21
N ARG A 45 -31.45 15.92 29.22
CA ARG A 45 -30.22 15.91 28.39
C ARG A 45 -29.37 14.67 28.62
N SER A 46 -29.17 14.28 29.87
CA SER A 46 -28.43 13.08 30.25
C SER A 46 -29.13 11.81 29.75
N ALA A 47 -30.45 11.73 29.86
CA ALA A 47 -31.22 10.59 29.36
C ALA A 47 -31.08 10.44 27.83
N ILE A 48 -31.20 11.54 27.08
CA ILE A 48 -31.01 11.55 25.62
C ILE A 48 -29.61 11.05 25.26
N LEU A 49 -28.56 11.60 25.88
CA LEU A 49 -27.18 11.19 25.63
C LEU A 49 -26.93 9.72 26.00
N PHE A 50 -27.50 9.25 27.10
CA PHE A 50 -27.38 7.86 27.52
C PHE A 50 -27.91 6.90 26.44
N PHE A 51 -29.11 7.15 25.90
CA PHE A 51 -29.66 6.33 24.82
C PHE A 51 -28.81 6.40 23.55
N ILE A 52 -28.33 7.59 23.17
CA ILE A 52 -27.45 7.74 22.00
C ILE A 52 -26.17 6.90 22.20
N ILE A 53 -25.50 7.03 23.35
CA ILE A 53 -24.28 6.28 23.66
C ILE A 53 -24.55 4.78 23.65
N LEU A 54 -25.64 4.33 24.30
CA LEU A 54 -26.01 2.92 24.39
C LEU A 54 -26.22 2.31 23.00
N PHE A 55 -27.07 2.92 22.17
CA PHE A 55 -27.34 2.42 20.83
C PHE A 55 -26.12 2.54 19.91
N SER A 56 -25.34 3.63 20.01
CA SER A 56 -24.11 3.79 19.23
C SER A 56 -23.07 2.75 19.59
N PHE A 57 -22.93 2.41 20.87
CA PHE A 57 -22.04 1.36 21.33
C PHE A 57 -22.47 -0.02 20.79
N ILE A 58 -23.76 -0.37 20.95
CA ILE A 58 -24.32 -1.63 20.42
C ILE A 58 -24.10 -1.74 18.92
N PHE A 59 -24.44 -0.70 18.16
CA PHE A 59 -24.34 -0.72 16.69
C PHE A 59 -22.89 -0.80 16.24
N SER A 60 -21.96 -0.10 16.93
CA SER A 60 -20.53 -0.11 16.60
C SER A 60 -19.89 -1.51 16.70
N LYS A 61 -20.44 -2.38 17.55
CA LYS A 61 -20.00 -3.78 17.74
C LYS A 61 -20.73 -4.78 16.85
N SER A 62 -21.85 -4.37 16.25
CA SER A 62 -22.69 -5.22 15.41
C SER A 62 -22.25 -5.24 13.93
N LYS A 63 -22.88 -6.11 13.13
CA LYS A 63 -22.69 -6.13 11.66
C LYS A 63 -23.20 -4.86 10.97
N ILE A 64 -24.03 -4.05 11.63
CA ILE A 64 -24.61 -2.80 11.10
C ILE A 64 -23.87 -1.52 11.57
N TYR A 65 -22.58 -1.60 11.92
CA TYR A 65 -21.78 -0.44 12.37
C TYR A 65 -21.78 0.76 11.40
N GLY A 66 -22.07 0.54 10.11
CA GLY A 66 -22.25 1.62 9.14
C GLY A 66 -23.44 2.53 9.48
N MET A 67 -24.43 2.04 10.23
CA MET A 67 -25.58 2.82 10.70
C MET A 67 -25.23 3.75 11.88
N THR A 68 -24.17 3.45 12.63
CA THR A 68 -23.74 4.25 13.79
C THR A 68 -23.48 5.72 13.44
N LYS A 69 -23.01 6.03 12.22
CA LYS A 69 -22.80 7.41 11.79
C LYS A 69 -24.09 8.23 11.73
N TYR A 70 -25.17 7.63 11.24
CA TYR A 70 -26.49 8.28 11.17
C TYR A 70 -27.06 8.47 12.57
N LEU A 71 -26.94 7.45 13.42
CA LEU A 71 -27.39 7.50 14.80
C LEU A 71 -26.68 8.60 15.60
N ASN A 72 -25.36 8.75 15.43
CA ASN A 72 -24.59 9.79 16.10
C ASN A 72 -25.02 11.21 15.65
N ILE A 73 -25.29 11.40 14.36
CA ILE A 73 -25.73 12.69 13.81
C ILE A 73 -27.14 13.02 14.27
N ILE A 74 -28.09 12.10 14.11
CA ILE A 74 -29.48 12.27 14.55
C ILE A 74 -29.52 12.48 16.07
N GLY A 75 -28.71 11.73 16.81
CA GLY A 75 -28.57 11.87 18.25
C GLY A 75 -28.12 13.27 18.65
N LEU A 76 -27.07 13.81 18.01
CA LEU A 76 -26.61 15.16 18.33
C LEU A 76 -27.61 16.24 17.90
N MET A 77 -28.34 16.04 16.79
CA MET A 77 -29.45 16.91 16.40
C MET A 77 -30.56 16.95 17.46
N LEU A 78 -30.99 15.78 17.95
CA LEU A 78 -31.99 15.68 19.01
C LEU A 78 -31.47 16.28 20.32
N PHE A 79 -30.20 16.07 20.63
CA PHE A 79 -29.56 16.69 21.78
C PHE A 79 -29.54 18.22 21.66
N SER A 80 -29.28 18.77 20.47
CA SER A 80 -29.36 20.21 20.20
C SER A 80 -30.76 20.79 20.44
N LEU A 81 -31.83 20.04 20.17
CA LEU A 81 -33.21 20.48 20.43
C LEU A 81 -33.50 20.65 21.93
N SER A 82 -32.83 19.90 22.80
CA SER A 82 -32.97 20.05 24.26
C SER A 82 -32.40 21.37 24.83
N TYR A 83 -31.82 22.19 23.95
CA TYR A 83 -31.28 23.52 24.24
C TYR A 83 -32.10 24.64 23.58
N TYR A 84 -33.39 24.42 23.28
CA TYR A 84 -34.22 25.40 22.58
C TYR A 84 -34.27 26.79 23.27
N ASP A 85 -34.23 26.83 24.61
CA ASP A 85 -34.15 28.07 25.41
C ASP A 85 -32.77 28.75 25.37
N TYR A 86 -31.71 28.02 25.01
CA TYR A 86 -30.33 28.48 25.00
C TYR A 86 -29.80 28.57 23.57
N MET A 87 -30.24 29.59 22.84
CA MET A 87 -29.98 29.75 21.40
C MET A 87 -28.51 29.54 21.01
N ASN A 88 -27.56 30.23 21.64
CA ASN A 88 -26.15 30.13 21.29
C ASN A 88 -25.61 28.70 21.43
N MET A 89 -26.06 27.97 22.46
CA MET A 89 -25.68 26.59 22.69
C MET A 89 -26.31 25.66 21.66
N ALA A 90 -27.58 25.85 21.32
CA ALA A 90 -28.26 25.10 20.26
C ALA A 90 -27.58 25.32 18.90
N LEU A 91 -27.25 26.57 18.54
CA LEU A 91 -26.54 26.87 17.30
C LEU A 91 -25.14 26.23 17.26
N MET A 92 -24.41 26.25 18.38
CA MET A 92 -23.09 25.63 18.48
C MET A 92 -23.17 24.10 18.37
N LEU A 93 -24.17 23.46 18.98
CA LEU A 93 -24.41 22.02 18.86
C LEU A 93 -24.84 21.62 17.44
N MET A 94 -25.62 22.47 16.77
CA MET A 94 -25.99 22.26 15.37
C MET A 94 -24.77 22.40 14.44
N ALA A 95 -23.93 23.42 14.65
CA ALA A 95 -22.66 23.57 13.96
C ALA A 95 -21.76 22.34 14.21
N GLY A 96 -21.69 21.86 15.46
CA GLY A 96 -21.01 20.63 15.81
C GLY A 96 -21.54 19.40 15.07
N THR A 97 -22.86 19.30 14.89
CA THR A 97 -23.50 18.23 14.10
C THR A 97 -23.06 18.28 12.63
N ILE A 98 -23.03 19.47 12.03
CA ILE A 98 -22.56 19.67 10.66
C ILE A 98 -21.09 19.25 10.55
N SER A 99 -20.25 19.69 11.48
CA SER A 99 -18.84 19.29 11.54
C SER A 99 -18.66 17.77 11.70
N LEU A 100 -19.46 17.12 12.56
CA LEU A 100 -19.43 15.66 12.72
C LEU A 100 -19.83 14.94 11.43
N SER A 101 -20.83 15.44 10.70
CA SER A 101 -21.21 14.83 9.42
C SER A 101 -20.09 14.88 8.38
N ALA A 102 -19.29 15.95 8.40
CA ALA A 102 -18.15 16.15 7.51
C ALA A 102 -16.98 15.21 7.82
N LEU A 103 -16.78 14.83 9.10
CA LEU A 103 -15.75 13.88 9.49
C LEU A 103 -15.90 12.51 8.84
N TYR A 104 -17.11 12.12 8.44
CA TYR A 104 -17.31 10.86 7.74
C TYR A 104 -16.91 10.90 6.26
N PHE A 105 -16.59 12.07 5.71
CA PHE A 105 -16.31 12.30 4.29
C PHE A 105 -17.38 11.70 3.36
N ASP A 106 -18.63 11.65 3.83
CA ASP A 106 -19.77 11.09 3.09
C ASP A 106 -20.67 12.22 2.59
N GLU A 107 -20.58 12.51 1.29
CA GLU A 107 -21.35 13.58 0.65
C GLU A 107 -22.86 13.40 0.79
N LYS A 108 -23.36 12.15 0.74
CA LYS A 108 -24.80 11.88 0.86
C LYS A 108 -25.28 12.15 2.28
N LEU A 109 -24.49 11.72 3.26
CA LEU A 109 -24.76 11.98 4.67
C LEU A 109 -24.75 13.48 4.98
N PHE A 110 -23.77 14.20 4.43
CA PHE A 110 -23.66 15.65 4.60
C PHE A 110 -24.87 16.38 4.00
N LYS A 111 -25.28 16.04 2.78
CA LYS A 111 -26.49 16.60 2.14
C LYS A 111 -27.76 16.32 2.93
N ALA A 112 -27.91 15.12 3.48
CA ALA A 112 -29.03 14.80 4.35
C ALA A 112 -29.00 15.67 5.62
N THR A 113 -27.83 15.78 6.26
CA THR A 113 -27.60 16.61 7.46
C THR A 113 -27.96 18.07 7.18
N PHE A 114 -27.61 18.60 5.99
CA PHE A 114 -27.94 19.95 5.55
C PHE A 114 -29.45 20.21 5.56
N ILE A 115 -30.23 19.30 4.96
CA ILE A 115 -31.68 19.43 4.87
C ILE A 115 -32.30 19.36 6.27
N PHE A 116 -31.88 18.37 7.08
CA PHE A 116 -32.42 18.21 8.43
C PHE A 116 -32.06 19.36 9.37
N ALA A 117 -30.84 19.89 9.30
CA ALA A 117 -30.42 21.03 10.13
C ALA A 117 -31.27 22.28 9.86
N ASN A 118 -31.57 22.57 8.60
CA ASN A 118 -32.45 23.68 8.23
C ASN A 118 -33.89 23.45 8.71
N ILE A 119 -34.43 22.23 8.58
CA ILE A 119 -35.77 21.89 9.10
C ILE A 119 -35.82 22.09 10.62
N ILE A 120 -34.81 21.63 11.35
CA ILE A 120 -34.74 21.77 12.80
C ILE A 120 -34.67 23.25 13.20
N GLU A 121 -33.90 24.08 12.48
CA GLU A 121 -33.84 25.51 12.77
C GLU A 121 -35.19 26.20 12.55
N LEU A 122 -35.95 25.79 11.53
CA LEU A 122 -37.33 26.26 11.31
C LEU A 122 -38.26 25.84 12.46
N ILE A 123 -38.15 24.59 12.93
CA ILE A 123 -38.93 24.10 14.08
C ILE A 123 -38.57 24.89 15.34
N ASN A 124 -37.28 25.13 15.59
CA ASN A 124 -36.83 25.93 16.73
C ASN A 124 -37.39 27.34 16.70
N GLN A 125 -37.44 27.97 15.53
CA GLN A 125 -38.04 29.30 15.36
C GLN A 125 -39.54 29.29 15.61
N TYR A 126 -40.24 28.24 15.16
CA TYR A 126 -41.68 28.11 15.39
C TYR A 126 -42.04 27.91 16.86
N ILE A 127 -41.27 27.09 17.58
CA ILE A 127 -41.48 26.81 19.01
C ILE A 127 -41.06 28.00 19.88
N SER A 128 -39.96 28.67 19.51
CA SER A 128 -39.44 29.81 20.27
C SER A 128 -40.16 31.09 19.88
N THR A 129 -41.35 31.31 20.43
CA THR A 129 -42.22 32.47 20.16
C THR A 129 -41.57 33.83 20.47
N GLU A 130 -40.49 33.85 21.26
CA GLU A 130 -39.76 35.07 21.63
C GLU A 130 -38.66 35.47 20.62
N ARG A 131 -38.39 34.67 19.59
CA ARG A 131 -37.30 34.96 18.65
C ARG A 131 -37.73 36.01 17.62
N GLY A 132 -37.17 37.21 17.75
CA GLY A 132 -37.29 38.25 16.73
C GLY A 132 -36.76 37.79 15.37
N LEU A 133 -37.45 38.18 14.29
CA LEU A 133 -37.15 37.77 12.91
C LEU A 133 -35.69 38.04 12.50
N VAL A 134 -35.09 39.12 12.99
CA VAL A 134 -33.68 39.47 12.73
C VAL A 134 -32.72 38.40 13.26
N VAL A 135 -32.96 37.91 14.47
CA VAL A 135 -32.10 36.89 15.11
C VAL A 135 -32.17 35.58 14.35
N PHE A 136 -33.37 35.19 13.91
CA PHE A 136 -33.59 34.03 13.05
C PHE A 136 -32.85 34.13 11.70
N ILE A 137 -32.90 35.28 11.03
CA ILE A 137 -32.18 35.48 9.77
C ILE A 137 -30.67 35.31 10.00
N ILE A 138 -30.13 35.89 11.08
CA ILE A 138 -28.71 35.79 11.40
C ILE A 138 -28.31 34.33 11.67
N SER A 139 -29.11 33.58 12.45
CA SER A 139 -28.82 32.17 12.73
C SER A 139 -28.87 31.32 11.46
N MET A 140 -29.90 31.51 10.63
CA MET A 140 -30.03 30.80 9.34
C MET A 140 -28.85 31.08 8.41
N VAL A 141 -28.47 32.34 8.24
CA VAL A 141 -27.32 32.71 7.40
C VAL A 141 -26.03 32.11 7.96
N GLY A 142 -25.82 32.21 9.28
CA GLY A 142 -24.62 31.68 9.94
C GLY A 142 -24.46 30.17 9.77
N ILE A 143 -25.51 29.39 10.07
CA ILE A 143 -25.48 27.94 9.91
C ILE A 143 -25.28 27.58 8.43
N ASN A 144 -25.99 28.20 7.50
CA ASN A 144 -25.85 27.88 6.08
C ASN A 144 -24.45 28.22 5.54
N LEU A 145 -23.83 29.29 6.01
CA LEU A 145 -22.44 29.62 5.66
C LEU A 145 -21.46 28.55 6.16
N ILE A 146 -21.62 28.11 7.42
CA ILE A 146 -20.83 26.99 7.99
C ILE A 146 -21.03 25.73 7.15
N MET A 147 -22.27 25.44 6.75
CA MET A 147 -22.57 24.28 5.91
C MET A 147 -21.89 24.36 4.54
N ILE A 148 -21.93 25.51 3.86
CA ILE A 148 -21.30 25.68 2.54
C ILE A 148 -19.78 25.48 2.64
N VAL A 149 -19.12 26.13 3.60
CA VAL A 149 -17.68 26.01 3.80
C VAL A 149 -17.31 24.56 4.12
N THR A 150 -18.06 23.94 5.03
CA THR A 150 -17.82 22.54 5.43
C THR A 150 -18.09 21.57 4.27
N PHE A 151 -19.08 21.85 3.42
CA PHE A 151 -19.37 21.05 2.23
C PHE A 151 -18.21 21.07 1.24
N ILE A 152 -17.65 22.25 0.97
CA ILE A 152 -16.48 22.40 0.10
C ILE A 152 -15.31 21.60 0.68
N ASN A 153 -15.04 21.73 1.98
CA ASN A 153 -14.01 20.95 2.66
C ASN A 153 -14.24 19.45 2.55
N THR A 154 -15.48 18.99 2.73
CA THR A 154 -15.85 17.57 2.62
C THR A 154 -15.64 17.05 1.21
N LYS A 155 -16.07 17.81 0.19
CA LYS A 155 -15.93 17.43 -1.22
C LYS A 155 -14.47 17.36 -1.65
N VAL A 156 -13.68 18.38 -1.29
CA VAL A 156 -12.24 18.41 -1.61
C VAL A 156 -11.51 17.29 -0.89
N SER A 157 -11.76 17.10 0.41
CA SER A 157 -11.12 16.05 1.20
C SER A 157 -11.46 14.65 0.69
N SER A 158 -12.73 14.38 0.35
CA SER A 158 -13.12 13.10 -0.24
C SER A 158 -12.38 12.82 -1.55
N SER A 159 -12.22 13.83 -2.40
CA SER A 159 -11.47 13.69 -3.66
C SER A 159 -9.98 13.43 -3.42
N LEU A 160 -9.37 14.09 -2.44
CA LEU A 160 -7.97 13.87 -2.06
C LEU A 160 -7.74 12.45 -1.51
N VAL A 161 -8.66 11.94 -0.69
CA VAL A 161 -8.60 10.57 -0.16
C VAL A 161 -8.69 9.56 -1.31
N GLU A 162 -9.63 9.73 -2.24
CA GLU A 162 -9.78 8.84 -3.40
C GLU A 162 -8.53 8.88 -4.30
N LYS A 163 -7.99 10.07 -4.57
CA LYS A 163 -6.79 10.23 -5.38
C LYS A 163 -5.57 9.57 -4.72
N SER A 164 -5.39 9.77 -3.41
CA SER A 164 -4.30 9.17 -2.64
C SER A 164 -4.39 7.64 -2.62
N ALA A 165 -5.60 7.09 -2.49
CA ALA A 165 -5.82 5.64 -2.56
C ALA A 165 -5.42 5.06 -3.93
N LYS A 166 -5.81 5.73 -5.02
CA LYS A 166 -5.43 5.33 -6.39
C LYS A 166 -3.91 5.43 -6.62
N GLU A 167 -3.27 6.47 -6.09
CA GLU A 167 -1.82 6.65 -6.20
C GLU A 167 -1.07 5.59 -5.38
N ALA A 168 -1.53 5.26 -4.17
CA ALA A 168 -0.99 4.17 -3.37
C ALA A 168 -1.10 2.81 -4.08
N GLU A 169 -2.24 2.52 -4.72
CA GLU A 169 -2.42 1.31 -5.51
C GLU A 169 -1.44 1.25 -6.70
N LYS A 170 -1.26 2.37 -7.41
CA LYS A 170 -0.28 2.46 -8.50
C LYS A 170 1.15 2.26 -8.01
N ALA A 171 1.52 2.85 -6.88
CA ALA A 171 2.83 2.69 -6.29
C ALA A 171 3.10 1.23 -5.90
N GLN A 172 2.11 0.55 -5.30
CA GLN A 172 2.21 -0.88 -4.99
C GLN A 172 2.40 -1.73 -6.24
N LYS A 173 1.65 -1.46 -7.32
CA LYS A 173 1.83 -2.17 -8.60
C LYS A 173 3.22 -1.95 -9.19
N LEU A 174 3.78 -0.75 -9.06
CA LEU A 174 5.12 -0.44 -9.55
C LEU A 174 6.19 -1.18 -8.72
N LEU A 175 6.03 -1.22 -7.39
CA LEU A 175 6.93 -1.97 -6.51
C LEU A 175 6.94 -3.46 -6.85
N ASN A 176 5.78 -4.07 -7.06
CA ASN A 176 5.69 -5.47 -7.46
C ASN A 176 6.42 -5.74 -8.79
N LYS A 177 6.36 -4.82 -9.76
CA LYS A 177 7.10 -4.92 -11.02
C LYS A 177 8.62 -4.80 -10.84
N ILE A 178 9.06 -3.94 -9.92
CA ILE A 178 10.48 -3.80 -9.58
C ILE A 178 10.97 -5.10 -8.95
N GLU A 179 10.21 -5.67 -8.01
CA GLU A 179 10.53 -6.95 -7.38
C GLU A 179 10.64 -8.08 -8.43
N GLU A 180 9.67 -8.17 -9.35
CA GLU A 180 9.71 -9.12 -10.46
C GLU A 180 10.95 -8.90 -11.35
N THR A 181 11.28 -7.64 -11.66
CA THR A 181 12.47 -7.31 -12.45
C THR A 181 13.76 -7.71 -11.74
N MET A 182 13.85 -7.48 -10.42
CA MET A 182 15.02 -7.86 -9.63
C MET A 182 15.19 -9.38 -9.56
N ASN A 183 14.10 -10.13 -9.44
CA ASN A 183 14.14 -11.59 -9.48
C ASN A 183 14.65 -12.10 -10.84
N ILE A 184 14.22 -11.48 -11.94
CA ILE A 184 14.73 -11.82 -13.29
C ILE A 184 16.22 -11.49 -13.43
N VAL A 185 16.67 -10.35 -12.88
CA VAL A 185 18.09 -9.96 -12.87
C VAL A 185 18.92 -10.94 -12.06
N GLU A 186 18.44 -11.36 -10.89
CA GLU A 186 19.10 -12.37 -10.05
C GLU A 186 19.23 -13.70 -10.80
N GLU A 187 18.14 -14.23 -11.37
CA GLU A 187 18.16 -15.47 -12.14
C GLU A 187 19.11 -15.39 -13.34
N SER A 188 19.09 -14.26 -14.07
CA SER A 188 19.97 -14.03 -15.21
C SER A 188 21.44 -13.96 -14.79
N THR A 189 21.72 -13.36 -13.63
CA THR A 189 23.08 -13.25 -13.08
C THR A 189 23.60 -14.63 -12.64
N LEU A 190 22.75 -15.46 -12.03
CA LEU A 190 23.11 -16.84 -11.68
C LEU A 190 23.43 -17.68 -12.94
N LYS A 191 22.60 -17.56 -13.99
CA LYS A 191 22.86 -18.24 -15.27
C LYS A 191 24.15 -17.75 -15.93
N LEU A 192 24.45 -16.46 -15.83
CA LEU A 192 25.69 -15.89 -16.34
C LEU A 192 26.91 -16.42 -15.59
N ASP A 193 26.86 -16.47 -14.25
CA ASP A 193 27.93 -17.04 -13.42
C ASP A 193 28.19 -18.51 -13.76
N GLU A 194 27.12 -19.30 -13.90
CA GLU A 194 27.23 -20.70 -14.34
C GLU A 194 27.89 -20.81 -15.72
N SER A 195 27.50 -19.96 -16.67
CA SER A 195 28.07 -19.92 -18.01
C SER A 195 29.56 -19.55 -18.00
N ILE A 196 29.96 -18.58 -17.17
CA ILE A 196 31.37 -18.21 -16.96
C ILE A 196 32.17 -19.38 -16.39
N ARG A 197 31.62 -20.09 -15.39
CA ARG A 197 32.27 -21.27 -14.81
C ARG A 197 32.46 -22.39 -15.83
N ILE A 198 31.45 -22.68 -16.65
CA ILE A 198 31.54 -23.67 -17.74
C ILE A 198 32.59 -23.23 -18.76
N ASN A 199 32.59 -21.96 -19.16
CA ASN A 199 33.55 -21.45 -20.13
C ASN A 199 35.00 -21.53 -19.62
N ASN A 200 35.25 -21.19 -18.35
CA ASN A 200 36.57 -21.35 -17.73
C ASN A 200 37.02 -22.81 -17.72
N LYS A 201 36.12 -23.76 -17.46
CA LYS A 201 36.43 -25.19 -17.56
C LYS A 201 36.80 -25.61 -18.99
N ASN A 202 36.05 -25.11 -19.98
CA ASN A 202 36.34 -25.41 -21.39
C ASN A 202 37.70 -24.83 -21.83
N ILE A 203 38.06 -23.62 -21.39
CA ILE A 203 39.38 -23.03 -21.64
C ILE A 203 40.49 -23.91 -21.07
N HIS A 204 40.31 -24.44 -19.84
CA HIS A 204 41.28 -25.36 -19.25
C HIS A 204 41.43 -26.65 -20.07
N ILE A 205 40.33 -27.24 -20.53
CA ILE A 205 40.34 -28.44 -21.38
C ILE A 205 41.06 -28.16 -22.71
N VAL A 206 40.78 -27.01 -23.34
CA VAL A 206 41.45 -26.60 -24.59
C VAL A 206 42.94 -26.44 -24.36
N SER A 207 43.36 -25.77 -23.29
CA SER A 207 44.78 -25.59 -22.95
C SER A 207 45.49 -26.93 -22.71
N GLU A 208 44.84 -27.88 -22.04
CA GLU A 208 45.36 -29.23 -21.85
C GLU A 208 45.47 -29.99 -23.18
N SER A 209 44.47 -29.86 -24.06
CA SER A 209 44.50 -30.42 -25.41
C SER A 209 45.62 -29.83 -26.27
N GLU A 210 45.83 -28.51 -26.23
CA GLU A 210 46.95 -27.84 -26.93
C GLU A 210 48.32 -28.35 -26.45
N ASN A 211 48.48 -28.55 -25.13
CA ASN A 211 49.69 -29.14 -24.57
C ASN A 211 49.91 -30.57 -25.09
N ASN A 212 48.85 -31.38 -25.14
CA ASN A 212 48.91 -32.74 -25.66
C ASN A 212 49.24 -32.76 -27.16
N ILE A 213 48.62 -31.89 -27.97
CA ILE A 213 48.95 -31.74 -29.40
C ILE A 213 50.41 -31.35 -29.58
N THR A 214 50.89 -30.36 -28.81
CA THR A 214 52.28 -29.92 -28.84
C THR A 214 53.24 -31.06 -28.50
N LYS A 215 52.90 -31.89 -27.52
CA LYS A 215 53.67 -33.08 -27.15
C LYS A 215 53.68 -34.10 -28.29
N SER A 216 52.53 -34.43 -28.87
CA SER A 216 52.42 -35.36 -30.00
C SER A 216 53.20 -34.86 -31.23
N ILE A 217 53.19 -33.55 -31.52
CA ILE A 217 53.99 -32.95 -32.59
C ILE A 217 55.48 -33.13 -32.32
N LYS A 218 55.94 -32.89 -31.08
CA LYS A 218 57.35 -33.12 -30.70
C LYS A 218 57.74 -34.59 -30.86
N GLU A 219 56.91 -35.52 -30.37
CA GLU A 219 57.15 -36.96 -30.50
C GLU A 219 57.18 -37.39 -31.98
N THR A 220 56.28 -36.85 -32.81
CA THR A 220 56.26 -37.11 -34.26
C THR A 220 57.53 -36.60 -34.95
N ALA A 221 57.98 -35.39 -34.58
CA ALA A 221 59.23 -34.82 -35.11
C ALA A 221 60.45 -35.66 -34.73
N ILE A 222 60.54 -36.11 -33.47
CA ILE A 222 61.59 -37.02 -33.00
C ILE A 222 61.55 -38.34 -33.79
N GLY A 223 60.39 -38.95 -33.94
CA GLY A 223 60.24 -40.20 -34.69
C GLY A 223 60.61 -40.05 -36.17
N ALA A 224 60.29 -38.91 -36.80
CA ALA A 224 60.69 -38.61 -38.17
C ALA A 224 62.21 -38.45 -38.31
N GLU A 225 62.86 -37.80 -37.35
CA GLU A 225 64.32 -37.69 -37.28
C GLU A 225 64.97 -39.08 -37.11
N GLU A 226 64.45 -39.91 -36.21
CA GLU A 226 64.93 -41.29 -36.01
C GLU A 226 64.76 -42.16 -37.27
N GLN A 227 63.65 -42.02 -37.99
CA GLN A 227 63.43 -42.71 -39.27
C GLN A 227 64.41 -42.22 -40.35
N SER A 228 64.65 -40.91 -40.44
CA SER A 228 65.63 -40.34 -41.36
C SER A 228 67.03 -40.89 -41.09
N ASN A 229 67.45 -40.89 -39.81
CA ASN A 229 68.71 -41.47 -39.37
C ASN A 229 68.80 -42.98 -39.67
N SER A 230 67.69 -43.70 -39.56
CA SER A 230 67.64 -45.13 -39.88
C SER A 230 67.76 -45.39 -41.38
N LEU A 231 67.13 -44.57 -42.23
CA LEU A 231 67.28 -44.63 -43.68
C LEU A 231 68.71 -44.33 -44.11
N GLU A 232 69.39 -43.38 -43.47
CA GLU A 232 70.80 -43.11 -43.71
C GLU A 232 71.68 -44.34 -43.41
N LYS A 233 71.43 -45.03 -42.28
CA LYS A 233 72.11 -46.29 -41.96
C LYS A 233 71.82 -47.38 -42.98
N VAL A 234 70.57 -47.54 -43.43
CA VAL A 234 70.19 -48.52 -44.47
C VAL A 234 70.91 -48.21 -45.78
N ASN A 235 70.98 -46.94 -46.16
CA ASN A 235 71.67 -46.51 -47.37
C ASN A 235 73.18 -46.82 -47.28
N THR A 236 73.77 -46.61 -46.11
CA THR A 236 75.18 -46.99 -45.82
C THR A 236 75.40 -48.50 -45.94
N ILE A 237 74.50 -49.32 -45.37
CA ILE A 237 74.57 -50.78 -45.47
C ILE A 237 74.38 -51.26 -46.92
N LEU A 238 73.45 -50.64 -47.66
CA LEU A 238 73.22 -50.93 -49.08
C LEU A 238 74.45 -50.62 -49.92
N ASP A 239 75.12 -49.50 -49.66
CA ASP A 239 76.34 -49.12 -50.38
C ASP A 239 77.51 -50.05 -50.06
N ASP A 240 77.65 -50.47 -48.79
CA ASP A 240 78.61 -51.51 -48.38
C ASP A 240 78.30 -52.87 -49.03
N ALA A 241 77.04 -53.29 -49.05
CA ALA A 241 76.61 -54.53 -49.69
C ALA A 241 76.84 -54.51 -51.21
N LYS A 242 76.57 -53.36 -51.86
CA LYS A 242 76.87 -53.14 -53.28
C LYS A 242 78.37 -53.24 -53.54
N THR A 243 79.19 -52.64 -52.68
CA THR A 243 80.65 -52.72 -52.78
C THR A 243 81.13 -54.17 -52.69
N LYS A 244 80.68 -54.92 -51.67
CA LYS A 244 80.99 -56.35 -51.50
C LYS A 244 80.47 -57.22 -52.64
N PHE A 245 79.30 -56.92 -53.20
CA PHE A 245 78.77 -57.64 -54.36
C PHE A 245 79.64 -57.43 -55.60
N ILE A 246 80.08 -56.18 -55.85
CA ILE A 246 81.01 -55.87 -56.95
C ILE A 246 82.34 -56.61 -56.75
N GLU A 247 82.85 -56.68 -55.53
CA GLU A 247 84.07 -57.45 -55.21
C GLU A 247 83.89 -58.96 -55.46
N ALA A 248 82.78 -59.55 -55.02
CA ALA A 248 82.47 -60.96 -55.24
C ALA A 248 82.27 -61.29 -56.73
N TYR A 249 81.61 -60.41 -57.48
CA TYR A 249 81.42 -60.57 -58.93
C TYR A 249 82.74 -60.48 -59.71
N LYS A 250 83.67 -59.61 -59.27
CA LYS A 250 85.04 -59.56 -59.82
C LYS A 250 85.90 -60.76 -59.44
N GLY A 251 85.59 -61.46 -58.35
CA GLY A 251 86.28 -62.67 -57.91
C GLY A 251 85.74 -63.98 -58.51
N GLY A 252 84.56 -63.97 -59.14
CA GLY A 252 83.89 -65.16 -59.68
C GLY A 252 84.12 -65.45 -61.17
N SER A 253 84.98 -64.68 -61.86
CA SER A 253 85.35 -64.94 -63.26
C SER A 253 86.70 -65.67 -63.35
N LEU A 254 86.69 -66.99 -63.16
CA LEU A 254 87.76 -67.91 -63.55
C LEU A 254 87.13 -69.18 -64.16
#